data_AF-A0A6J6YG74-F1
#
_entry.id   AF-A0A6J6YG74-F1
#
_cell.length_a   1.000
_cell.length_b   1.000
_cell.length_c   1.000
_cell.angle_alpha   90.00
_cell.angle_beta   90.00
_cell.angle_gamma   90.00
#
_symmetry.space_group_name_H-M   'P 1'
#
loop_
_entity.id
_entity.type
_entity.pdbx_description
1 polymer ?
#
loop_
_entity_poly.entity_id
_entity_poly.type
_entity_poly.pdbx_seq_one_letter_code
_entity_poly.pdbx_strand_id
1 'polypeptide(L)'
;MFANIAEYADGWIPIGGAGIKQALPELAHACEEAGRDSSEMRIVPFGTLPDPGKLEYYASLGIEEVVLRLPGGDADSVLPILDGFAELVER
;
A
#
# COMPACT_ATOMS: atom_id res chain seq x y z
N MET A 1 -6.02 -16.44 -5.31
CA MET A 1 -5.76 -15.51 -4.20
C MET A 1 -6.86 -14.45 -4.11
N PHE A 2 -7.05 -13.60 -5.13
CA PHE A 2 -8.03 -12.51 -5.06
C PHE A 2 -9.49 -12.94 -4.86
N ALA A 3 -9.89 -14.13 -5.32
CA ALA A 3 -11.21 -14.69 -5.00
C ALA A 3 -11.45 -14.79 -3.47
N ASN A 4 -10.47 -15.27 -2.70
CA ASN A 4 -10.59 -15.36 -1.24
C ASN A 4 -10.58 -13.97 -0.58
N ILE A 5 -9.86 -13.00 -1.15
CA ILE A 5 -9.86 -11.61 -0.67
C ILE A 5 -11.24 -11.00 -0.90
N ALA A 6 -11.77 -11.14 -2.12
CA ALA A 6 -13.11 -10.70 -2.48
C ALA A 6 -14.20 -11.37 -1.63
N GLU A 7 -14.03 -12.64 -1.26
CA GLU A 7 -15.03 -13.34 -0.45
C GLU A 7 -14.97 -12.96 1.04
N TYR A 8 -13.79 -12.77 1.62
CA TYR A 8 -13.61 -12.75 3.08
C TYR A 8 -12.95 -11.51 3.68
N ALA A 9 -12.38 -10.62 2.86
CA ALA A 9 -11.55 -9.51 3.35
C ALA A 9 -12.04 -8.14 2.85
N ASP A 10 -11.54 -7.07 3.46
CA ASP A 10 -11.82 -5.68 3.08
C ASP A 10 -10.64 -5.00 2.39
N GLY A 11 -9.65 -5.79 1.97
CA GLY A 11 -8.42 -5.26 1.42
C GLY A 11 -7.28 -6.26 1.30
N TRP A 12 -6.15 -5.73 0.87
CA TRP A 12 -4.94 -6.48 0.59
C TRP A 12 -3.69 -5.68 0.99
N ILE A 13 -2.79 -6.32 1.73
CA ILE A 13 -1.52 -5.73 2.16
C ILE A 13 -0.37 -6.46 1.42
N PRO A 14 0.02 -6.01 0.22
CA PRO A 14 1.18 -6.57 -0.48
C PRO A 14 2.49 -6.24 0.25
N ILE A 15 3.43 -7.19 0.23
CA ILE A 15 4.81 -6.92 0.68
C ILE A 15 5.58 -6.28 -0.46
N GLY A 16 5.96 -5.02 -0.26
CA GLY A 16 6.59 -4.19 -1.28
C GLY A 16 5.61 -3.73 -2.37
N GLY A 17 6.20 -3.22 -3.44
CA GLY A 17 5.47 -2.47 -4.46
C GLY A 17 5.33 -3.09 -5.84
N ALA A 18 6.10 -4.15 -6.09
CA ALA A 18 6.19 -4.73 -7.42
C ALA A 18 4.90 -5.46 -7.79
N GLY A 19 4.41 -5.25 -9.00
CA GLY A 19 3.24 -5.97 -9.51
C GLY A 19 1.89 -5.40 -9.10
N ILE A 20 1.82 -4.40 -8.21
CA ILE A 20 0.54 -3.86 -7.71
C ILE A 20 -0.33 -3.35 -8.87
N LYS A 21 0.23 -2.49 -9.73
CA LYS A 21 -0.50 -1.95 -10.90
C LYS A 21 -1.07 -3.05 -11.79
N GLN A 22 -0.33 -4.14 -11.99
CA GLN A 22 -0.75 -5.27 -12.81
C GLN A 22 -1.82 -6.13 -12.11
N ALA A 23 -1.82 -6.17 -10.78
CA ALA A 23 -2.73 -6.97 -9.97
C ALA A 23 -4.09 -6.28 -9.71
N LEU A 24 -4.17 -4.94 -9.77
CA LEU A 24 -5.42 -4.20 -9.52
C LEU A 24 -6.59 -4.66 -10.42
N PRO A 25 -6.42 -4.90 -11.73
CA PRO A 25 -7.50 -5.43 -12.57
C PRO A 25 -7.98 -6.82 -12.16
N GLU A 26 -7.06 -7.70 -11.72
CA GLU A 26 -7.42 -9.05 -11.26
C GLU A 26 -8.21 -9.01 -9.95
N LEU A 27 -7.84 -8.11 -9.03
CA LEU A 27 -8.59 -7.88 -7.81
C LEU A 27 -9.99 -7.32 -8.13
N ALA A 28 -10.08 -6.34 -9.03
CA ALA A 28 -11.36 -5.75 -9.42
C ALA A 28 -12.31 -6.80 -10.02
N HIS A 29 -11.79 -7.65 -10.92
CA HIS A 29 -12.57 -8.74 -11.50
C HIS A 29 -13.04 -9.76 -10.43
N ALA A 30 -12.17 -10.12 -9.47
CA ALA A 30 -12.57 -11.00 -8.38
C ALA A 30 -13.67 -10.39 -7.48
N CYS A 31 -13.66 -9.07 -7.27
CA CYS A 31 -14.73 -8.37 -6.55
C CYS A 31 -16.04 -8.39 -7.33
N GLU A 32 -16.00 -8.14 -8.64
CA GLU A 32 -17.15 -8.18 -9.53
C GLU A 32 -17.84 -9.56 -9.51
N GLU A 33 -17.07 -10.65 -9.66
CA GLU A 33 -17.58 -12.02 -9.59
C GLU A 33 -18.19 -12.36 -8.21
N ALA A 34 -17.71 -11.71 -7.15
CA ALA A 34 -18.26 -11.82 -5.79
C ALA A 34 -19.42 -10.85 -5.51
N GLY A 35 -19.82 -10.02 -6.48
CA GLY A 35 -20.87 -9.01 -6.32
C GLY A 35 -20.50 -7.86 -5.39
N ARG A 36 -19.21 -7.53 -5.29
CA ARG A 36 -18.66 -6.46 -4.43
C ARG A 36 -18.11 -5.31 -5.23
N ASP A 37 -18.16 -4.12 -4.65
CA ASP A 37 -17.49 -2.94 -5.20
C ASP A 37 -15.98 -3.00 -4.90
N SER A 38 -15.17 -3.09 -5.95
CA SER A 38 -13.71 -3.12 -5.83
C SER A 38 -13.11 -1.84 -5.23
N SER A 39 -13.83 -0.71 -5.28
CA SER A 39 -13.36 0.56 -4.70
C SER A 39 -13.42 0.57 -3.17
N GLU A 40 -14.16 -0.36 -2.56
CA GLU A 40 -14.17 -0.55 -1.10
C GLU A 40 -12.95 -1.34 -0.60
N MET A 41 -12.15 -1.93 -1.50
CA MET A 41 -10.96 -2.71 -1.12
C MET A 41 -9.79 -1.79 -0.77
N ARG A 42 -9.34 -1.85 0.48
CA ARG A 42 -8.15 -1.11 0.93
C ARG A 42 -6.86 -1.82 0.51
N ILE A 43 -6.05 -1.14 -0.29
CA ILE A 43 -4.75 -1.65 -0.74
C ILE A 43 -3.64 -0.90 0.00
N VAL A 44 -2.84 -1.62 0.78
CA VAL A 44 -1.79 -1.01 1.61
C VAL A 44 -0.43 -1.65 1.31
N PRO A 45 0.39 -1.07 0.42
CA PRO A 45 1.74 -1.54 0.18
C PRO A 45 2.59 -1.46 1.45
N PHE A 46 3.13 -2.60 1.89
CA PHE A 46 3.90 -2.71 3.12
C PHE A 46 5.41 -2.72 2.87
N GLY A 47 6.13 -1.86 3.58
CA GLY A 47 7.59 -1.77 3.50
C GLY A 47 8.09 -1.00 2.27
N THR A 48 7.31 -0.04 1.80
CA THR A 48 7.69 0.91 0.75
C THR A 48 8.85 1.78 1.20
N LEU A 49 9.81 2.04 0.31
CA LEU A 49 10.88 3.00 0.63
C LEU A 49 10.31 4.42 0.73
N PRO A 50 10.76 5.24 1.69
CA PRO A 50 10.29 6.62 1.91
C PRO A 50 10.74 7.56 0.78
N ASP A 51 10.15 7.39 -0.39
CA ASP A 51 10.49 8.10 -1.63
C ASP A 51 9.25 8.85 -2.14
N PRO A 52 9.29 10.18 -2.28
CA PRO A 52 8.15 10.98 -2.74
C PRO A 52 7.59 10.52 -4.10
N GLY A 53 8.45 10.13 -5.04
CA GLY A 53 8.03 9.66 -6.36
C GLY A 53 7.24 8.36 -6.29
N LYS A 54 7.60 7.44 -5.39
CA LYS A 54 6.82 6.23 -5.12
C LYS A 54 5.48 6.52 -4.47
N LEU A 55 5.42 7.49 -3.55
CA LEU A 55 4.16 7.90 -2.92
C LEU A 55 3.21 8.51 -3.95
N GLU A 56 3.70 9.41 -4.80
CA GLU A 56 2.93 9.98 -5.91
C GLU A 56 2.50 8.91 -6.91
N TYR A 57 3.36 7.93 -7.19
CA TYR A 57 3.01 6.79 -8.03
C TYR A 57 1.85 5.98 -7.43
N TYR A 58 1.87 5.66 -6.13
CA TYR A 58 0.76 4.93 -5.49
C TYR A 58 -0.53 5.75 -5.43
N ALA A 59 -0.43 7.05 -5.13
CA ALA A 59 -1.58 7.95 -5.19
C ALA A 59 -2.21 7.96 -6.60
N SER A 60 -1.40 7.95 -7.66
CA SER A 60 -1.88 7.87 -9.05
C SER A 60 -2.64 6.57 -9.38
N LEU A 61 -2.47 5.53 -8.57
CA LEU A 61 -3.19 4.25 -8.68
C LEU A 61 -4.45 4.20 -7.80
N GLY A 62 -4.78 5.28 -7.09
CA GLY A 62 -5.88 5.33 -6.13
C GLY A 62 -5.57 4.70 -4.77
N ILE A 63 -4.29 4.48 -4.44
CA ILE A 63 -3.88 3.96 -3.14
C ILE A 63 -3.77 5.11 -2.14
N GLU A 64 -4.51 5.00 -1.04
CA GLU A 64 -4.63 6.05 -0.03
C GLU A 64 -3.72 5.82 1.19
N GLU A 65 -3.18 4.62 1.37
CA GLU A 65 -2.38 4.24 2.54
C GLU A 65 -1.16 3.41 2.14
N VAL A 66 0.00 3.69 2.74
CA VAL A 66 1.26 2.98 2.52
C VAL A 66 2.01 2.84 3.84
N VAL A 67 2.58 1.67 4.12
CA VAL A 67 3.48 1.50 5.27
C VAL A 67 4.93 1.66 4.81
N LEU A 68 5.59 2.70 5.30
CA LEU A 68 6.98 3.00 4.99
C LEU A 68 7.94 2.06 5.73
N ARG A 69 9.02 1.67 5.06
CA ARG A 69 10.11 0.91 5.65
C ARG A 69 11.02 1.85 6.44
N LEU A 70 11.11 1.59 7.74
CA LEU A 70 12.13 2.14 8.62
C LEU A 70 13.31 1.17 8.70
N PRO A 71 14.57 1.61 8.55
CA PRO A 71 15.72 0.74 8.76
C PRO A 71 15.80 0.31 10.23
N GLY A 72 16.27 -0.91 10.48
CA GLY A 72 16.55 -1.38 11.84
C GLY A 72 17.84 -0.78 12.39
N GLY A 73 17.85 -0.42 13.67
CA GLY A 73 18.98 0.18 14.37
C GLY A 73 18.63 0.48 15.82
N ASP A 74 19.55 1.14 16.54
CA ASP A 74 19.27 1.72 17.85
C ASP A 74 18.38 2.98 17.74
N ALA A 75 17.87 3.43 18.88
CA ALA A 75 16.96 4.58 18.94
C ALA A 75 17.61 5.86 18.41
N ASP A 76 18.88 6.11 18.75
CA ASP A 76 19.60 7.33 18.35
C ASP A 76 19.79 7.40 16.83
N SER A 77 19.88 6.24 16.17
CA SER A 77 19.99 6.13 14.71
C SER A 77 18.63 6.18 14.01
N VAL A 78 17.59 5.59 14.60
CA VAL A 78 16.30 5.35 13.95
C VAL A 78 15.31 6.51 14.14
N LEU A 79 15.26 7.12 15.33
CA LEU A 79 14.30 8.20 15.61
C LEU A 79 14.47 9.41 14.69
N PRO A 80 15.69 9.90 14.38
CA PRO A 80 15.86 11.01 13.43
C PRO A 80 15.39 10.68 12.02
N ILE A 81 15.51 9.41 11.59
CA ILE A 81 15.01 8.96 10.28
C ILE A 81 13.48 8.95 10.27
N LEU A 82 12.87 8.48 11.37
CA LEU A 82 11.42 8.48 11.53
C LEU A 82 10.85 9.90 11.54
N ASP A 83 11.50 10.84 12.25
CA ASP A 83 11.12 12.25 12.27
C ASP A 83 11.15 12.84 10.85
N GLY A 84 12.16 12.46 10.04
CA GLY A 84 12.24 12.86 8.63
C GLY A 84 11.09 12.37 7.75
N PHE A 85 10.33 11.35 8.17
CA PHE A 85 9.14 10.91 7.42
C PHE A 85 7.96 11.87 7.57
N ALA A 86 7.96 12.75 8.58
CA ALA A 86 6.91 13.77 8.74
C ALA A 86 6.80 14.69 7.51
N GLU A 87 7.95 15.00 6.89
CA GLU A 87 8.02 15.82 5.66
C GLU A 87 7.27 15.19 4.47
N LEU A 88 7.02 13.88 4.50
CA LEU A 88 6.28 13.16 3.46
C LEU A 88 4.76 13.23 3.64
N VAL A 89 4.28 13.55 4.84
CA VAL A 89 2.84 13.56 5.20
C VAL A 89 2.29 14.99 5.27
N GLU A 90 3.11 15.97 5.63
CA GLU A 90 2.69 17.38 5.80
C GLU A 90 2.57 18.20 4.49
N ARG A 91 2.43 17.54 3.34
CA ARG A 91 2.31 18.21 2.02
C ARG A 91 0.89 18.68 1.70
#